data_AF-A0A3E0Q562-F1
#
_entry.id   AF-A0A3E0Q562-F1
#
_cell.length_a   1.000
_cell.length_b   1.000
_cell.length_c   1.000
_cell.angle_alpha   90.00
_cell.angle_beta   90.00
_cell.angle_gamma   90.00
#
_symmetry.space_group_name_H-M   'P 1'
#
loop_
_entity.id
_entity.type
_entity.pdbx_description
1 polymer ?
#
loop_
_entity_poly.entity_id
_entity_poly.type
_entity_poly.pdbx_seq_one_letter_code
_entity_poly.pdbx_strand_id
1 'polypeptide(L)'
;MKSLRMRRISVGVAVTSVAGALLLSGMGMAAAKDKEADSNVDRDSEQKSENDLTPATTAARLALEGENRQSPLLLLAAAEILADLKASNRDADIESAASGDDTDGRLPPLEMDALIERARELAEGNEELQAAVETMIDTIESDTRGLVYRQGKDLESITFADTVYKVINTQHDRLDPGDELTLENVVFEGRKPAEIIVVGDGDGDLDLWVYDGNNGVLIDSDTDATSVCIAEWTTKYEGPFTIVVKNVGSVWERFYVLANW
;
A
#
# COMPACT_ATOMS: atom_id res chain seq x y z
N MET A 1 53.33 -66.65 -56.97
CA MET A 1 53.05 -67.86 -56.16
C MET A 1 52.99 -67.46 -54.69
N LYS A 2 51.89 -67.87 -54.02
CA LYS A 2 51.68 -68.20 -52.58
C LYS A 2 52.75 -67.78 -51.57
N SER A 3 52.48 -67.42 -50.32
CA SER A 3 51.33 -66.96 -49.53
C SER A 3 51.86 -66.83 -48.10
N LEU A 4 51.36 -65.85 -47.33
CA LEU A 4 51.13 -65.92 -45.87
C LEU A 4 52.31 -66.32 -44.94
N ARG A 5 52.74 -65.41 -44.05
CA ARG A 5 52.25 -65.35 -42.66
C ARG A 5 52.92 -64.24 -41.84
N MET A 6 52.04 -63.45 -41.21
CA MET A 6 52.17 -62.71 -39.96
C MET A 6 53.51 -62.79 -39.21
N ARG A 7 54.09 -61.62 -38.94
CA ARG A 7 54.56 -61.26 -37.60
C ARG A 7 54.20 -59.80 -37.32
N ARG A 8 53.54 -59.59 -36.18
CA ARG A 8 53.11 -58.32 -35.63
C ARG A 8 54.32 -57.37 -35.51
N ILE A 9 54.24 -56.21 -36.15
CA ILE A 9 55.16 -55.10 -35.94
C ILE A 9 54.38 -54.04 -35.17
N SER A 10 54.84 -53.81 -33.94
CA SER A 10 54.44 -52.73 -33.04
C SER A 10 54.84 -51.40 -33.69
N VAL A 11 53.87 -50.65 -34.20
CA VAL A 11 54.06 -49.25 -34.58
C VAL A 11 53.62 -48.41 -33.38
N GLY A 12 54.59 -47.91 -32.62
CA GLY A 12 54.40 -46.80 -31.70
C GLY A 12 54.36 -45.52 -32.51
N VAL A 13 53.18 -44.94 -32.68
CA VAL A 13 53.01 -43.54 -33.05
C VAL A 13 52.04 -42.95 -32.04
N ALA A 14 52.58 -42.03 -31.25
CA ALA A 14 51.88 -41.25 -30.27
C ALA A 14 50.96 -40.23 -30.97
N VAL A 15 49.64 -40.38 -30.79
CA VAL A 15 48.67 -39.27 -30.71
C VAL A 15 47.48 -39.77 -29.89
N THR A 16 47.31 -39.26 -28.68
CA THR A 16 46.09 -39.38 -27.87
C THR A 16 46.09 -38.13 -26.99
N SER A 17 45.43 -37.06 -27.43
CA SER A 17 44.08 -36.68 -26.99
C SER A 17 43.99 -36.51 -25.47
N VAL A 18 44.26 -35.29 -24.99
CA VAL A 18 43.89 -34.86 -23.64
C VAL A 18 42.43 -34.41 -23.70
N ALA A 19 41.54 -35.20 -23.11
CA ALA A 19 40.18 -34.83 -22.82
C ALA A 19 39.89 -35.17 -21.36
N GLY A 20 39.36 -34.20 -20.61
CA GLY A 20 38.60 -34.42 -19.38
C GLY A 20 39.36 -34.17 -18.08
N ALA A 21 39.16 -32.98 -17.50
CA ALA A 21 38.44 -32.79 -16.23
C ALA A 21 38.68 -31.36 -15.70
N LEU A 22 37.68 -30.49 -15.86
CA LEU A 22 37.56 -29.22 -15.14
C LEU A 22 37.15 -29.50 -13.70
N LEU A 23 37.95 -29.08 -12.72
CA LEU A 23 37.48 -28.82 -11.35
C LEU A 23 38.17 -27.58 -10.77
N LEU A 24 37.31 -26.63 -10.40
CA LEU A 24 37.36 -25.59 -9.35
C LEU A 24 38.71 -25.02 -8.90
N SER A 25 38.83 -23.68 -8.99
CA SER A 25 38.93 -22.81 -7.79
C SER A 25 39.20 -21.36 -8.19
N GLY A 26 38.35 -20.42 -7.76
CA GLY A 26 38.60 -18.98 -7.91
C GLY A 26 37.35 -18.14 -8.16
N MET A 27 36.30 -18.33 -7.34
CA MET A 27 35.13 -17.45 -7.29
C MET A 27 35.57 -16.09 -6.73
N GLY A 28 35.85 -15.12 -7.60
CA GLY A 28 36.00 -13.72 -7.24
C GLY A 28 34.64 -13.06 -7.25
N MET A 29 34.11 -12.80 -6.06
CA MET A 29 32.86 -12.11 -5.74
C MET A 29 32.58 -10.92 -6.68
N ALA A 30 31.57 -11.06 -7.54
CA ALA A 30 30.84 -9.91 -8.04
C ALA A 30 29.95 -9.44 -6.89
N ALA A 31 30.25 -8.26 -6.33
CA ALA A 31 29.35 -7.59 -5.42
C ALA A 31 28.02 -7.35 -6.14
N ALA A 32 27.00 -8.13 -5.79
CA ALA A 32 25.63 -7.83 -6.13
C ALA A 32 25.33 -6.49 -5.46
N LYS A 33 25.18 -5.46 -6.28
CA LYS A 33 24.65 -4.18 -5.86
C LYS A 33 23.18 -4.43 -5.55
N ASP A 34 22.85 -4.55 -4.26
CA ASP A 34 21.45 -4.54 -3.83
C ASP A 34 20.80 -3.29 -4.42
N LYS A 35 19.92 -3.50 -5.40
CA LYS A 35 18.88 -2.55 -5.71
C LYS A 35 17.91 -2.69 -4.53
N GLU A 36 18.04 -1.84 -3.52
CA GLU A 36 16.89 -1.53 -2.67
C GLU A 36 15.77 -1.10 -3.60
N ALA A 37 14.76 -1.97 -3.74
CA ALA A 37 13.50 -1.57 -4.33
C ALA A 37 12.88 -0.53 -3.38
N ASP A 38 12.61 0.66 -3.90
CA ASP A 38 12.00 1.75 -3.13
C ASP A 38 10.60 1.31 -2.68
N SER A 39 10.41 1.16 -1.37
CA SER A 39 9.16 0.75 -0.74
C SER A 39 8.26 1.97 -0.47
N ASN A 40 6.94 1.76 -0.44
CA ASN A 40 5.93 2.76 -0.05
C ASN A 40 5.91 3.04 1.47
N VAL A 41 7.09 3.27 2.06
CA VAL A 41 7.25 3.62 3.48
C VAL A 41 8.06 4.89 3.56
N ASP A 42 7.58 5.87 4.33
CA ASP A 42 8.30 7.13 4.46
C ASP A 42 9.65 6.90 5.14
N ARG A 43 10.72 7.31 4.47
CA ARG A 43 12.09 7.24 4.95
C ARG A 43 12.66 8.62 4.71
N ASP A 44 12.83 9.37 5.79
CA ASP A 44 13.23 10.78 5.79
C ASP A 44 14.27 11.09 4.69
N SER A 45 13.82 11.79 3.64
CA SER A 45 14.72 12.40 2.66
C SER A 45 14.10 13.70 2.14
N GLU A 46 14.43 14.80 2.82
CA GLU A 46 14.11 16.15 2.36
C GLU A 46 14.92 16.47 1.08
N GLN A 47 14.28 16.41 -0.08
CA GLN A 47 14.75 17.11 -1.28
C GLN A 47 13.64 18.01 -1.84
N LYS A 48 13.72 19.29 -1.51
CA LYS A 48 12.81 20.34 -2.01
C LYS A 48 13.17 20.73 -3.45
N SER A 49 12.23 20.60 -4.37
CA SER A 49 12.35 21.01 -5.78
C SER A 49 11.80 22.43 -5.99
N GLU A 50 12.45 23.20 -6.87
CA GLU A 50 12.29 24.66 -7.02
C GLU A 50 11.03 25.08 -7.82
N ASN A 51 10.09 24.16 -8.09
CA ASN A 51 8.87 24.41 -8.87
C ASN A 51 7.56 23.98 -8.16
N ASP A 52 7.60 23.80 -6.84
CA ASP A 52 6.47 23.28 -6.06
C ASP A 52 5.27 24.22 -6.10
N LEU A 53 4.28 23.87 -6.94
CA LEU A 53 2.91 24.29 -6.69
C LEU A 53 2.49 23.68 -5.36
N THR A 54 2.32 24.55 -4.36
CA THR A 54 1.78 24.13 -3.07
C THR A 54 0.42 23.43 -3.27
N PRO A 55 0.06 22.43 -2.44
CA PRO A 55 -1.25 21.79 -2.53
C PRO A 55 -2.40 22.81 -2.53
N ALA A 56 -2.30 23.88 -1.72
CA ALA A 56 -3.27 24.97 -1.71
C ALA A 56 -3.42 25.68 -3.07
N THR A 57 -2.31 25.98 -3.75
CA THR A 57 -2.37 26.57 -5.11
C THR A 57 -2.93 25.60 -6.16
N THR A 58 -2.72 24.30 -5.98
CA THR A 58 -3.29 23.27 -6.86
C THR A 58 -4.80 23.17 -6.67
N ALA A 59 -5.28 23.12 -5.42
CA ALA A 59 -6.70 23.14 -5.09
C ALA A 59 -7.40 24.37 -5.69
N ALA A 60 -6.81 25.55 -5.54
CA ALA A 60 -7.33 26.79 -6.12
C ALA A 60 -7.50 26.72 -7.66
N ARG A 61 -6.53 26.15 -8.36
CA ARG A 61 -6.59 25.99 -9.83
C ARG A 61 -7.64 24.97 -10.25
N LEU A 62 -7.77 23.87 -9.51
CA LEU A 62 -8.78 22.84 -9.79
C LEU A 62 -10.19 23.39 -9.55
N ALA A 63 -10.42 24.14 -8.48
CA ALA A 63 -11.69 24.80 -8.21
C ALA A 63 -12.07 25.79 -9.34
N LEU A 64 -11.11 26.63 -9.75
CA LEU A 64 -11.28 27.55 -10.88
C LEU A 64 -11.65 26.83 -12.18
N GLU A 65 -10.93 25.76 -12.51
CA GLU A 65 -11.18 25.00 -13.73
C GLU A 65 -12.49 24.22 -13.66
N GLY A 66 -12.84 23.70 -12.47
CA GLY A 66 -14.12 23.06 -12.19
C GLY A 66 -15.30 23.98 -12.48
N GLU A 67 -15.26 25.23 -12.03
CA GLU A 67 -16.26 26.21 -12.40
C GLU A 67 -16.27 26.52 -13.88
N ASN A 68 -15.12 26.80 -14.49
CA ASN A 68 -15.06 27.14 -15.91
C ASN A 68 -15.64 26.05 -16.80
N ARG A 69 -15.45 24.78 -16.41
CA ARG A 69 -15.94 23.61 -17.16
C ARG A 69 -17.27 23.07 -16.68
N GLN A 70 -17.84 23.62 -15.60
CA GLN A 70 -19.00 23.05 -14.90
C GLN A 70 -18.77 21.56 -14.59
N SER A 71 -17.58 21.25 -14.04
CA SER A 71 -17.14 19.87 -13.75
C SER A 71 -17.18 19.61 -12.24
N PRO A 72 -18.13 18.81 -11.73
CA PRO A 72 -18.20 18.50 -10.30
C PRO A 72 -16.98 17.74 -9.80
N LEU A 73 -16.40 16.86 -10.63
CA LEU A 73 -15.21 16.07 -10.24
C LEU A 73 -13.97 16.95 -9.99
N LEU A 74 -13.80 18.04 -10.74
CA LEU A 74 -12.69 18.98 -10.51
C LEU A 74 -12.87 19.78 -9.21
N LEU A 75 -14.11 20.10 -8.85
CA LEU A 75 -14.43 20.74 -7.57
C LEU A 75 -14.17 19.79 -6.40
N LEU A 76 -14.57 18.52 -6.52
CA LEU A 76 -14.32 17.50 -5.50
C LEU A 76 -12.83 17.19 -5.33
N ALA A 77 -12.06 17.13 -6.42
CA ALA A 77 -10.60 16.99 -6.33
C ALA A 77 -9.94 18.18 -5.61
N ALA A 78 -10.47 19.39 -5.78
CA ALA A 78 -10.02 20.54 -5.00
C ALA A 78 -10.39 20.41 -3.51
N ALA A 79 -11.62 19.95 -3.21
CA ALA A 79 -12.09 19.72 -1.84
C ALA A 79 -11.26 18.65 -1.11
N GLU A 80 -10.91 17.56 -1.79
CA GLU A 80 -10.04 16.49 -1.28
C GLU A 80 -8.67 17.03 -0.84
N ILE A 81 -8.01 17.84 -1.68
CA ILE A 81 -6.72 18.44 -1.33
C ILE A 81 -6.84 19.35 -0.10
N LEU A 82 -7.96 20.07 0.05
CA LEU A 82 -8.21 20.92 1.22
C LEU A 82 -8.46 20.08 2.49
N ALA A 83 -9.18 18.96 2.37
CA ALA A 83 -9.40 18.02 3.46
C ALA A 83 -8.08 17.43 3.97
N ASP A 84 -7.20 17.02 3.06
CA ASP A 84 -5.86 16.50 3.37
C ASP A 84 -4.98 17.54 4.09
N LEU A 85 -5.03 18.80 3.66
CA LEU A 85 -4.31 19.89 4.32
C LEU A 85 -4.82 20.15 5.74
N LYS A 86 -6.13 20.06 5.95
CA LYS A 86 -6.74 20.16 7.29
C LYS A 86 -6.33 18.98 8.17
N ALA A 87 -6.36 17.76 7.64
CA ALA A 87 -5.94 16.56 8.37
C ALA A 87 -4.45 16.61 8.75
N SER A 88 -3.57 17.04 7.84
CA SER A 88 -2.14 17.21 8.09
C SER A 88 -1.83 18.27 9.15
N ASN A 89 -2.68 19.28 9.30
CA ASN A 89 -2.51 20.36 10.28
C ASN A 89 -3.19 20.08 11.63
N ARG A 90 -3.86 18.93 11.85
CA ARG A 90 -4.53 18.62 13.13
C ARG A 90 -3.56 18.44 14.31
N ASP A 91 -2.25 18.31 14.06
CA ASP A 91 -1.20 18.35 15.09
C ASP A 91 -0.74 19.77 15.47
N ALA A 92 -1.26 20.80 14.79
CA ALA A 92 -1.02 22.20 15.11
C ALA A 92 -2.34 22.89 15.45
N ASP A 93 -2.49 23.33 16.71
CA ASP A 93 -3.55 24.27 17.11
C ASP A 93 -3.44 25.53 16.24
N ILE A 94 -4.20 25.58 15.15
CA ILE A 94 -4.35 26.78 14.32
C ILE A 94 -5.83 27.12 14.27
N GLU A 95 -6.17 28.22 14.96
CA GLU A 95 -7.46 28.87 14.82
C GLU A 95 -7.72 29.20 13.34
N SER A 96 -8.89 28.77 12.87
CA SER A 96 -9.44 29.07 11.55
C SER A 96 -9.38 30.58 11.28
N ALA A 97 -8.68 30.96 10.21
CA ALA A 97 -8.75 32.32 9.68
C ALA A 97 -10.08 32.48 8.93
N ALA A 98 -10.90 33.38 9.45
CA ALA A 98 -12.28 33.61 9.08
C ALA A 98 -12.53 34.05 7.63
N SER A 99 -13.74 33.67 7.18
CA SER A 99 -14.68 34.30 6.25
C SER A 99 -14.25 35.54 5.43
N GLY A 100 -14.49 35.43 4.13
CA GLY A 100 -14.84 36.56 3.27
C GLY A 100 -16.28 36.41 2.77
N ASP A 101 -17.17 37.29 3.22
CA ASP A 101 -18.45 37.63 2.62
C ASP A 101 -18.18 38.32 1.27
N ASP A 102 -18.73 37.82 0.16
CA ASP A 102 -19.01 38.65 -1.02
C ASP A 102 -20.00 37.94 -1.96
N THR A 103 -21.23 38.43 -1.92
CA THR A 103 -22.27 38.26 -2.94
C THR A 103 -21.90 39.01 -4.23
N ASP A 104 -21.10 38.44 -5.13
CA ASP A 104 -21.08 38.90 -6.54
C ASP A 104 -20.36 37.90 -7.47
N GLY A 105 -21.07 36.92 -8.03
CA GLY A 105 -20.74 36.22 -9.28
C GLY A 105 -19.29 35.78 -9.57
N ARG A 106 -18.43 35.58 -8.56
CA ARG A 106 -16.97 35.54 -8.75
C ARG A 106 -16.33 34.54 -7.80
N LEU A 107 -16.18 33.32 -8.31
CA LEU A 107 -15.44 32.19 -7.74
C LEU A 107 -16.10 31.59 -6.48
N PRO A 108 -16.24 30.25 -6.41
CA PRO A 108 -16.66 29.59 -5.19
C PRO A 108 -15.64 29.91 -4.09
N PRO A 109 -16.09 30.07 -2.84
CA PRO A 109 -15.20 30.09 -1.69
C PRO A 109 -14.27 28.87 -1.78
N LEU A 110 -12.98 29.05 -1.52
CA LEU A 110 -12.02 27.94 -1.42
C LEU A 110 -12.16 27.23 -0.07
N GLU A 111 -13.38 26.79 0.20
CA GLU A 111 -13.79 26.07 1.40
C GLU A 111 -14.34 24.71 0.96
N MET A 112 -13.93 23.64 1.65
CA MET A 112 -14.27 22.26 1.31
C MET A 112 -15.79 22.09 1.11
N ASP A 113 -16.58 22.52 2.10
CA ASP A 113 -18.04 22.38 2.10
C ASP A 113 -18.69 23.15 0.94
N ALA A 114 -18.17 24.33 0.59
CA ALA A 114 -18.68 25.14 -0.51
C ALA A 114 -18.43 24.48 -1.87
N LEU A 115 -17.27 23.84 -2.05
CA LEU A 115 -16.92 23.09 -3.26
C LEU A 115 -17.75 21.82 -3.40
N ILE A 116 -18.00 21.12 -2.29
CA ILE A 116 -18.87 19.93 -2.22
C ILE A 116 -20.30 20.29 -2.61
N GLU A 117 -20.87 21.32 -2.00
CA GLU A 117 -22.24 21.75 -2.30
C GLU A 117 -22.39 22.12 -3.77
N ARG A 118 -21.41 22.86 -4.30
CA ARG A 118 -21.39 23.24 -5.70
C ARG A 118 -21.24 22.04 -6.65
N ALA A 119 -20.48 21.02 -6.27
CA ALA A 119 -20.38 19.77 -7.03
C ALA A 119 -21.73 19.02 -7.06
N ARG A 120 -22.49 19.03 -5.97
CA ARG A 120 -23.86 18.46 -5.93
C ARG A 120 -24.79 19.17 -6.90
N GLU A 121 -24.81 20.51 -6.88
CA GLU A 121 -25.60 21.32 -7.82
C GLU A 121 -25.30 20.97 -9.28
N LEU A 122 -24.01 20.82 -9.63
CA LEU A 122 -23.59 20.50 -11.00
C LEU A 122 -23.92 19.06 -11.43
N ALA A 123 -24.11 18.15 -10.46
CA ALA A 123 -24.51 16.79 -10.73
C ALA A 123 -26.04 16.63 -10.92
N GLU A 124 -26.84 17.65 -10.55
CA GLU A 124 -28.29 17.58 -10.64
C GLU A 124 -28.80 17.18 -12.02
N GLY A 125 -29.77 16.26 -12.03
CA GLY A 125 -30.40 15.76 -13.26
C GLY A 125 -29.64 14.63 -13.96
N ASN A 126 -28.50 14.19 -13.43
CA ASN A 126 -27.80 12.98 -13.88
C ASN A 126 -27.56 12.01 -12.70
N GLU A 127 -28.40 10.98 -12.59
CA GLU A 127 -28.36 10.01 -11.48
C GLU A 127 -26.99 9.30 -11.35
N GLU A 128 -26.36 8.95 -12.46
CA GLU A 128 -25.05 8.27 -12.44
C GLU A 128 -23.95 9.20 -11.91
N LEU A 129 -23.97 10.47 -12.34
CA LEU A 129 -23.01 11.47 -11.88
C LEU A 129 -23.25 11.84 -10.42
N GLN A 130 -24.50 11.94 -9.99
CA GLN A 130 -24.84 12.16 -8.58
C GLN A 130 -24.30 11.04 -7.70
N ALA A 131 -24.50 9.78 -8.09
CA ALA A 131 -23.97 8.64 -7.34
C ALA A 131 -22.44 8.68 -7.23
N ALA A 132 -21.74 9.06 -8.31
CA ALA A 132 -20.29 9.22 -8.30
C ALA A 132 -19.84 10.38 -7.38
N VAL A 133 -20.55 11.52 -7.44
CA VAL A 133 -20.29 12.69 -6.59
C VAL A 133 -20.46 12.35 -5.12
N GLU A 134 -21.59 11.72 -4.73
CA GLU A 134 -21.81 11.34 -3.34
C GLU A 134 -20.78 10.32 -2.84
N THR A 135 -20.37 9.37 -3.69
CA THR A 135 -19.30 8.41 -3.32
C THR A 135 -17.97 9.10 -3.03
N MET A 136 -17.62 10.13 -3.81
CA MET A 136 -16.42 10.92 -3.58
C MET A 136 -16.55 11.81 -2.35
N ILE A 137 -17.72 12.41 -2.13
CA ILE A 137 -18.01 13.22 -0.92
C ILE A 137 -17.85 12.35 0.33
N ASP A 138 -18.46 11.16 0.35
CA ASP A 138 -18.32 10.21 1.46
C ASP A 138 -16.85 9.90 1.76
N THR A 139 -16.00 9.83 0.73
CA THR A 139 -14.56 9.60 0.89
C THR A 139 -13.86 10.84 1.45
N ILE A 140 -14.13 12.03 0.91
CA ILE A 140 -13.54 13.31 1.36
C ILE A 140 -13.91 13.62 2.82
N GLU A 141 -15.15 13.33 3.19
CA GLU A 141 -15.67 13.59 4.53
C GLU A 141 -15.30 12.47 5.53
N SER A 142 -14.78 11.33 5.06
CA SER A 142 -14.37 10.25 5.95
C SER A 142 -13.11 10.63 6.74
N ASP A 143 -13.19 10.49 8.07
CA ASP A 143 -12.05 10.70 8.98
C ASP A 143 -11.33 9.38 9.23
N THR A 144 -10.95 8.69 8.15
CA THR A 144 -10.24 7.42 8.24
C THR A 144 -8.79 7.65 8.69
N ARG A 145 -8.26 6.72 9.49
CA ARG A 145 -6.90 6.72 10.06
C ARG A 145 -6.11 5.48 9.63
N GLY A 146 -6.28 5.00 8.40
CA GLY A 146 -5.52 3.86 7.89
C GLY A 146 -6.10 3.28 6.61
N LEU A 147 -6.89 2.21 6.75
CA LEU A 147 -7.54 1.51 5.65
C LEU A 147 -8.43 2.48 4.85
N VAL A 148 -8.32 2.45 3.52
CA VAL A 148 -9.08 3.38 2.66
C VAL A 148 -10.59 3.22 2.84
N TYR A 149 -11.32 4.35 2.81
CA TYR A 149 -12.78 4.39 3.04
C TYR A 149 -13.55 3.34 2.21
N ARG A 150 -13.26 3.29 0.91
CA ARG A 150 -13.90 2.37 -0.04
C ARG A 150 -13.77 0.89 0.33
N GLN A 151 -12.72 0.50 1.04
CA GLN A 151 -12.47 -0.89 1.42
C GLN A 151 -13.10 -1.24 2.77
N GLY A 152 -13.14 -0.30 3.72
CA GLY A 152 -13.59 -0.60 5.07
C GLY A 152 -15.02 -0.18 5.42
N LYS A 153 -15.69 0.66 4.62
CA LYS A 153 -17.00 1.24 4.99
C LYS A 153 -18.05 0.22 5.39
N ASP A 154 -18.07 -0.93 4.72
CA ASP A 154 -19.05 -2.01 4.93
C ASP A 154 -18.52 -3.16 5.80
N LEU A 155 -17.29 -3.05 6.30
CA LEU A 155 -16.67 -4.06 7.16
C LEU A 155 -17.09 -3.90 8.62
N GLU A 156 -17.15 -5.04 9.32
CA GLU A 156 -17.35 -5.08 10.77
C GLU A 156 -16.29 -4.24 11.47
N SER A 157 -16.73 -3.48 12.48
CA SER A 157 -15.88 -2.55 13.21
C SER A 157 -15.73 -2.99 14.66
N ILE A 158 -14.50 -2.91 15.16
CA ILE A 158 -14.14 -3.17 16.56
C ILE A 158 -13.44 -1.92 17.07
N THR A 159 -13.75 -1.49 18.29
CA THR A 159 -13.12 -0.31 18.90
C THR A 159 -12.28 -0.74 20.09
N PHE A 160 -11.01 -0.34 20.10
CA PHE A 160 -10.09 -0.54 21.21
C PHE A 160 -9.23 0.71 21.40
N ALA A 161 -9.03 1.14 22.66
CA ALA A 161 -8.21 2.30 23.02
C ALA A 161 -8.48 3.57 22.18
N ASP A 162 -9.78 3.87 21.95
CA ASP A 162 -10.25 5.00 21.15
C ASP A 162 -9.89 4.97 19.65
N THR A 163 -9.37 3.84 19.15
CA THR A 163 -9.14 3.57 17.73
C THR A 163 -10.20 2.59 17.21
N VAL A 164 -10.73 2.86 16.02
CA VAL A 164 -11.63 1.97 15.30
C VAL A 164 -10.79 1.07 14.39
N TYR A 165 -11.15 -0.20 14.33
CA TYR A 165 -10.53 -1.18 13.46
C TYR A 165 -11.59 -1.87 12.60
N LYS A 166 -11.23 -2.21 11.37
CA LYS A 166 -12.03 -3.08 10.50
C LYS A 166 -11.53 -4.51 10.53
N VAL A 167 -12.45 -5.46 10.60
CA VAL A 167 -12.14 -6.89 10.44
C VAL A 167 -11.98 -7.21 8.95
N ILE A 168 -10.77 -7.55 8.52
CA ILE A 168 -10.44 -7.73 7.10
C ILE A 168 -10.33 -9.20 6.65
N ASN A 169 -10.31 -10.17 7.58
CA ASN A 169 -10.29 -11.61 7.30
C ASN A 169 -11.70 -12.24 7.22
N THR A 170 -12.68 -11.57 6.62
CA THR A 170 -14.10 -11.95 6.67
C THR A 170 -14.45 -13.35 6.14
N GLN A 171 -13.55 -13.99 5.38
CA GLN A 171 -13.75 -15.32 4.80
C GLN A 171 -13.06 -16.45 5.57
N HIS A 172 -12.19 -16.11 6.52
CA HIS A 172 -11.33 -17.07 7.22
C HIS A 172 -11.27 -16.73 8.70
N ASP A 173 -11.87 -17.57 9.54
CA ASP A 173 -11.89 -17.39 11.00
C ASP A 173 -10.93 -18.33 11.74
N ARG A 174 -10.23 -19.24 11.03
CA ARG A 174 -9.32 -20.24 11.60
C ARG A 174 -8.14 -20.54 10.66
N LEU A 175 -6.97 -20.83 11.24
CA LEU A 175 -5.82 -21.43 10.58
C LEU A 175 -5.38 -22.72 11.26
N ASP A 176 -5.18 -23.78 10.48
CA ASP A 176 -4.56 -25.03 10.95
C ASP A 176 -3.02 -24.88 11.04
N PRO A 177 -2.33 -25.76 11.79
CA PRO A 177 -0.87 -25.73 11.89
C PRO A 177 -0.17 -25.77 10.53
N GLY A 178 0.64 -24.75 10.24
CA GLY A 178 1.37 -24.61 9.00
C GLY A 178 0.60 -23.94 7.85
N ASP A 179 -0.71 -23.71 8.01
CA ASP A 179 -1.51 -22.98 7.03
C ASP A 179 -1.24 -21.47 7.09
N GLU A 180 -1.58 -20.81 5.99
CA GLU A 180 -1.36 -19.38 5.77
C GLU A 180 -2.62 -18.74 5.16
N LEU A 181 -2.96 -17.55 5.65
CA LEU A 181 -3.87 -16.61 5.00
C LEU A 181 -3.04 -15.51 4.34
N THR A 182 -3.29 -15.28 3.05
CA THR A 182 -2.75 -14.11 2.33
C THR A 182 -3.90 -13.20 1.92
N LEU A 183 -3.87 -11.94 2.37
CA LEU A 183 -4.78 -10.87 1.94
C LEU A 183 -4.02 -9.92 1.01
N GLU A 184 -4.37 -9.94 -0.27
CA GLU A 184 -3.78 -9.06 -1.29
C GLU A 184 -4.59 -7.78 -1.46
N ASN A 185 -3.94 -6.72 -1.93
CA ASN A 185 -4.57 -5.43 -2.25
C ASN A 185 -5.31 -4.79 -1.06
N VAL A 186 -4.74 -4.91 0.15
CA VAL A 186 -5.21 -4.14 1.31
C VAL A 186 -4.65 -2.75 1.20
N VAL A 187 -5.50 -1.75 0.93
CA VAL A 187 -5.06 -0.41 0.58
C VAL A 187 -5.15 0.52 1.79
N PHE A 188 -4.04 1.18 2.09
CA PHE A 188 -3.94 2.19 3.13
C PHE A 188 -3.77 3.58 2.52
N GLU A 189 -4.33 4.58 3.18
CA GLU A 189 -4.24 5.97 2.78
C GLU A 189 -2.81 6.49 2.90
N GLY A 190 -2.43 7.38 1.98
CA GLY A 190 -1.10 7.98 1.95
C GLY A 190 -0.86 8.94 3.11
N ARG A 191 0.37 8.97 3.64
CA ARG A 191 0.82 9.89 4.71
C ARG A 191 0.06 9.74 6.03
N LYS A 192 -0.63 8.61 6.23
CA LYS A 192 -1.30 8.26 7.48
C LYS A 192 -0.61 7.05 8.14
N PRO A 193 -0.60 6.95 9.48
CA PRO A 193 -0.19 5.73 10.15
C PRO A 193 -1.09 4.57 9.73
N ALA A 194 -0.47 3.45 9.37
CA ALA A 194 -1.13 2.21 9.03
C ALA A 194 -0.75 1.15 10.07
N GLU A 195 -1.74 0.38 10.50
CA GLU A 195 -1.57 -0.65 11.52
C GLU A 195 -2.38 -1.89 11.14
N ILE A 196 -1.75 -3.04 11.31
CA ILE A 196 -2.40 -4.34 11.30
C ILE A 196 -2.19 -5.02 12.65
N ILE A 197 -3.29 -5.51 13.21
CA ILE A 197 -3.27 -6.35 14.42
C ILE A 197 -3.87 -7.70 14.06
N VAL A 198 -3.14 -8.76 14.38
CA VAL A 198 -3.67 -10.13 14.37
C VAL A 198 -3.98 -10.51 15.82
N VAL A 199 -5.18 -11.02 16.08
CA VAL A 199 -5.58 -11.47 17.41
C VAL A 199 -6.10 -12.89 17.31
N GLY A 200 -5.29 -13.85 17.77
CA GLY A 200 -5.64 -15.25 17.95
C GLY A 200 -6.37 -15.53 19.26
N ASP A 201 -6.89 -16.74 19.41
CA ASP A 201 -7.59 -17.20 20.62
C ASP A 201 -6.65 -17.64 21.75
N GLY A 202 -5.34 -17.68 21.50
CA GLY A 202 -4.28 -17.92 22.48
C GLY A 202 -3.81 -19.38 22.58
N ASP A 203 -4.37 -20.28 21.76
CA ASP A 203 -4.02 -21.70 21.76
C ASP A 203 -2.80 -22.03 20.86
N GLY A 204 -2.46 -21.15 19.93
CA GLY A 204 -1.44 -21.35 18.90
C GLY A 204 -0.27 -20.36 18.97
N ASP A 205 0.32 -20.13 17.80
CA ASP A 205 1.46 -19.23 17.57
C ASP A 205 1.29 -18.67 16.16
N LEU A 206 0.95 -17.39 16.07
CA LEU A 206 0.65 -16.70 14.82
C LEU A 206 1.78 -15.74 14.51
N ASP A 207 2.20 -15.75 13.24
CA ASP A 207 3.15 -14.80 12.71
C ASP A 207 2.48 -13.92 11.65
N LEU A 208 2.91 -12.66 11.58
CA LEU A 208 2.43 -11.64 10.66
C LEU A 208 3.59 -11.11 9.81
N TRP A 209 3.36 -10.98 8.51
CA TRP A 209 4.22 -10.23 7.59
C TRP A 209 3.40 -9.28 6.74
N VAL A 210 3.89 -8.06 6.58
CA VAL A 210 3.32 -7.04 5.71
C VAL A 210 4.31 -6.76 4.59
N TYR A 211 3.86 -6.89 3.35
CA TYR A 211 4.64 -6.59 2.15
C TYR A 211 4.03 -5.43 1.38
N ASP A 212 4.88 -4.66 0.71
CA ASP A 212 4.46 -3.70 -0.30
C ASP A 212 3.82 -4.45 -1.46
N GLY A 213 2.56 -4.15 -1.76
CA GLY A 213 1.77 -4.86 -2.77
C GLY A 213 2.23 -4.60 -4.21
N ASN A 214 3.05 -3.56 -4.46
CA ASN A 214 3.54 -3.24 -5.80
C ASN A 214 4.83 -3.97 -6.14
N ASN A 215 5.72 -4.16 -5.17
CA ASN A 215 7.07 -4.68 -5.41
C ASN A 215 7.44 -5.90 -4.55
N GLY A 216 6.59 -6.31 -3.60
CA GLY A 216 6.79 -7.47 -2.74
C GLY A 216 7.88 -7.29 -1.67
N VAL A 217 8.34 -6.06 -1.42
CA VAL A 217 9.31 -5.77 -0.36
C VAL A 217 8.65 -5.94 1.00
N LEU A 218 9.32 -6.66 1.92
CA LEU A 218 8.88 -6.75 3.31
C LEU A 218 8.94 -5.36 3.97
N ILE A 219 7.81 -4.93 4.51
CA ILE A 219 7.65 -3.66 5.22
C ILE A 219 7.89 -3.85 6.70
N ASP A 220 7.16 -4.78 7.30
CA ASP A 220 7.21 -5.08 8.72
C ASP A 220 6.76 -6.52 8.97
N SER A 221 7.11 -7.05 10.14
CA SER A 221 6.72 -8.39 10.57
C SER A 221 6.77 -8.53 12.08
N ASP A 222 5.86 -9.34 12.60
CA ASP A 222 5.87 -9.79 13.98
C ASP A 222 5.85 -11.31 13.99
N THR A 223 6.87 -11.90 14.63
CA THR A 223 7.13 -13.34 14.62
C THR A 223 7.55 -13.81 16.02
N ASP A 224 7.05 -13.13 17.05
CA ASP A 224 7.25 -13.61 18.41
C ASP A 224 6.37 -14.82 18.70
N ALA A 225 6.64 -15.53 19.80
CA ALA A 225 5.95 -16.79 20.10
C ALA A 225 4.58 -16.52 20.78
N THR A 226 3.73 -15.72 20.13
CA THR A 226 2.42 -15.33 20.65
C THR A 226 1.33 -15.42 19.58
N SER A 227 0.08 -15.35 20.04
CA SER A 227 -1.10 -15.29 19.17
C SER A 227 -1.50 -13.85 18.82
N VAL A 228 -0.72 -12.85 19.21
CA VAL A 228 -1.05 -11.44 18.99
C VAL A 228 0.11 -10.79 18.25
N CYS A 229 -0.14 -10.44 17.00
CA CYS A 229 0.87 -9.83 16.14
C CYS A 229 0.52 -8.38 15.85
N ILE A 230 1.49 -7.49 15.85
CA ILE A 230 1.30 -6.08 15.50
C ILE A 230 2.32 -5.65 14.46
N ALA A 231 1.86 -5.03 13.38
CA ALA A 231 2.71 -4.39 12.39
C ALA A 231 2.26 -2.94 12.16
N GLU A 232 3.20 -2.01 12.21
CA GLU A 232 2.95 -0.57 12.11
C GLU A 232 3.89 0.08 11.09
N TRP A 233 3.34 0.93 10.23
CA TRP A 233 4.14 1.71 9.28
C TRP A 233 3.46 3.03 8.92
N THR A 234 4.17 3.90 8.21
CA THR A 234 3.61 5.13 7.63
C THR A 234 3.81 5.11 6.13
N THR A 235 2.71 5.28 5.39
CA THR A 235 2.68 5.24 3.92
C THR A 235 3.22 6.55 3.32
N LYS A 236 3.96 6.48 2.20
CA LYS A 236 4.34 7.70 1.43
C LYS A 236 3.17 8.19 0.59
N TYR A 237 2.45 7.26 -0.03
CA TYR A 237 1.32 7.47 -0.93
C TYR A 237 0.26 6.38 -0.69
N GLU A 238 -0.98 6.62 -1.12
CA GLU A 238 -2.02 5.57 -1.07
C GLU A 238 -1.53 4.37 -1.89
N GLY A 239 -1.53 3.18 -1.30
CA GLY A 239 -0.99 2.01 -1.98
C GLY A 239 -1.44 0.67 -1.42
N PRO A 240 -1.40 -0.38 -2.25
CA PRO A 240 -1.75 -1.73 -1.85
C PRO A 240 -0.63 -2.36 -1.00
N PHE A 241 -1.04 -3.19 -0.06
CA PHE A 241 -0.18 -4.05 0.75
C PHE A 241 -0.68 -5.49 0.67
N THR A 242 0.25 -6.42 0.86
CA THR A 242 -0.03 -7.84 1.02
C THR A 242 0.21 -8.22 2.48
N ILE A 243 -0.84 -8.72 3.14
CA ILE A 243 -0.79 -9.15 4.53
C ILE A 243 -0.78 -10.66 4.55
N VAL A 244 0.21 -11.24 5.20
CA VAL A 244 0.37 -12.68 5.33
C VAL A 244 0.31 -13.03 6.81
N VAL A 245 -0.62 -13.90 7.17
CA VAL A 245 -0.77 -14.45 8.52
C VAL A 245 -0.56 -15.94 8.45
N LYS A 246 0.33 -16.48 9.29
CA LYS A 246 0.64 -17.90 9.31
C LYS A 246 0.52 -18.45 10.72
N ASN A 247 -0.05 -19.64 10.83
CA ASN A 247 0.03 -20.41 12.07
C ASN A 247 1.32 -21.25 12.05
N VAL A 248 2.30 -20.84 12.84
CA VAL A 248 3.58 -21.57 13.01
C VAL A 248 3.55 -22.51 14.21
N GLY A 249 2.47 -22.45 14.99
CA GLY A 249 2.21 -23.31 16.13
C GLY A 249 1.83 -24.75 15.74
N SER A 250 1.62 -25.57 16.77
CA SER A 250 1.24 -26.98 16.61
C SER A 250 -0.26 -27.25 16.76
N VAL A 251 -1.05 -26.21 17.07
CA VAL A 251 -2.50 -26.28 17.30
C VAL A 251 -3.17 -25.30 16.35
N TRP A 252 -4.37 -25.64 15.87
CA TRP A 252 -5.17 -24.70 15.08
C TRP A 252 -5.62 -23.54 15.97
N GLU A 253 -5.87 -22.39 15.36
CA GLU A 253 -6.24 -21.18 16.10
C GLU A 253 -7.30 -20.40 15.35
N ARG A 254 -8.29 -19.87 16.07
CA ARG A 254 -9.18 -18.82 15.53
C ARG A 254 -8.53 -17.48 15.65
N PHE A 255 -8.80 -16.60 14.69
CA PHE A 255 -8.15 -15.31 14.66
C PHE A 255 -8.98 -14.23 13.97
N TYR A 256 -8.64 -12.99 14.29
CA TYR A 256 -9.07 -11.80 13.58
C TYR A 256 -7.86 -11.09 13.01
N VAL A 257 -8.03 -10.48 11.83
CA VAL A 257 -7.08 -9.52 11.26
C VAL A 257 -7.79 -8.17 11.25
N LEU A 258 -7.19 -7.21 11.93
CA LEU A 258 -7.73 -5.89 12.19
C LEU A 258 -6.87 -4.85 11.48
N ALA A 259 -7.49 -3.96 10.72
CA ALA A 259 -6.83 -2.80 10.14
C ALA A 259 -7.35 -1.52 10.78
N ASN A 260 -6.46 -0.60 11.16
CA ASN A 260 -6.89 0.68 11.71
C ASN A 260 -7.74 1.46 10.70
N TRP A 261 -8.80 2.09 11.22
CA TRP A 261 -9.84 2.75 10.45
C TRP A 261 -9.94 4.21 10.76
#